data_AF-A0A4P9TB65-F1
#
_entry.id   AF-A0A4P9TB65-F1
#
_cell.length_a   1.000
_cell.length_b   1.000
_cell.length_c   1.000
_cell.angle_alpha   90.00
_cell.angle_beta   90.00
_cell.angle_gamma   90.00
#
_symmetry.space_group_name_H-M   'P 1'
#
loop_
_entity.id
_entity.type
_entity.pdbx_description
1 polymer ?
#
loop_
_entity_poly.entity_id
_entity_poly.type
_entity_poly.pdbx_seq_one_letter_code
_entity_poly.pdbx_strand_id
1 'polypeptide(L)'
;MENSATEYVHASRDLSPVHSYIADHGEAVDSSTIIQETIAGRSVAVTNALTEDERELVADAIRATDPQMKACFANALQMWAYDSRFKYAEGFAAVSDLDIGAIEHGWCLLDGSKLVDVTQPFDHYHGAVITDDETLQRYYEYGRERGSWGIVGNHLNQFQFLRNRGYAYG
;
A
#
# COMPACT_ATOMS: atom_id res chain seq x y z
N MET A 1 16.69 -14.37 -1.74
CA MET A 1 16.56 -13.85 -0.36
C MET A 1 15.12 -14.02 0.04
N GLU A 2 14.87 -14.37 1.29
CA GLU A 2 13.52 -14.44 1.83
C GLU A 2 12.96 -13.00 1.94
N ASN A 3 11.67 -12.80 1.64
CA ASN A 3 11.07 -11.47 1.58
C ASN A 3 11.01 -10.90 3.01
N SER A 4 11.85 -9.90 3.33
CA SER A 4 11.98 -9.36 4.69
C SER A 4 10.70 -8.73 5.23
N ALA A 5 9.83 -8.21 4.36
CA ALA A 5 8.51 -7.73 4.78
C ALA A 5 7.61 -8.88 5.26
N THR A 6 7.72 -10.06 4.62
CA THR A 6 6.98 -11.27 5.02
C THR A 6 7.49 -11.83 6.35
N GLU A 7 8.81 -11.88 6.54
CA GLU A 7 9.41 -12.26 7.82
C GLU A 7 8.91 -11.35 8.94
N TYR A 8 8.90 -10.03 8.69
CA TYR A 8 8.41 -9.05 9.65
C TYR A 8 6.91 -9.25 9.97
N VAL A 9 6.07 -9.46 8.95
CA VAL A 9 4.63 -9.71 9.13
C VAL A 9 4.39 -10.91 10.04
N HIS A 10 5.09 -12.03 9.82
CA HIS A 10 4.90 -13.22 10.65
C HIS A 10 5.49 -13.06 12.05
N ALA A 11 6.63 -12.39 12.20
CA ALA A 11 7.22 -12.09 13.51
C ALA A 11 6.37 -11.12 14.36
N SER A 12 5.63 -10.23 13.69
CA SER A 12 4.79 -9.21 14.34
C SER A 12 3.33 -9.63 14.54
N ARG A 13 2.95 -10.84 14.09
CA ARG A 13 1.57 -11.35 14.09
C ARG A 13 0.81 -11.10 15.40
N ASP A 14 1.45 -11.38 16.54
CA ASP A 14 0.81 -11.32 17.86
C ASP A 14 0.84 -9.92 18.50
N LEU A 15 1.37 -8.90 17.82
CA LEU A 15 1.45 -7.53 18.35
C LEU A 15 0.08 -6.85 18.43
N SER A 16 -0.80 -7.07 17.45
CA SER A 16 -2.16 -6.55 17.46
C SER A 16 -3.08 -7.34 16.52
N PRO A 17 -4.42 -7.26 16.66
CA PRO A 17 -5.36 -7.91 15.75
C PRO A 17 -5.13 -7.58 14.27
N VAL A 18 -4.59 -6.40 14.00
CA VAL A 18 -4.28 -5.97 12.64
C VAL A 18 -3.06 -6.70 12.08
N HIS A 19 -2.01 -6.90 12.88
CA HIS A 19 -0.85 -7.68 12.45
C HIS A 19 -1.27 -9.13 12.16
N SER A 20 -2.19 -9.69 12.97
CA SER A 20 -2.78 -10.99 12.67
C SER A 20 -3.55 -10.96 11.35
N TYR A 21 -4.38 -9.94 11.10
CA TYR A 21 -5.12 -9.81 9.84
C TYR A 21 -4.19 -9.78 8.63
N ILE A 22 -3.11 -8.98 8.65
CA ILE A 22 -2.14 -8.98 7.55
C ILE A 22 -1.46 -10.34 7.44
N ALA A 23 -1.07 -10.97 8.53
CA ALA A 23 -0.44 -12.28 8.49
C ALA A 23 -1.37 -13.38 7.94
N ASP A 24 -2.69 -13.22 8.07
CA ASP A 24 -3.71 -14.17 7.59
C ASP A 24 -4.20 -13.90 6.17
N HIS A 25 -4.23 -12.64 5.76
CA HIS A 25 -4.88 -12.19 4.52
C HIS A 25 -3.96 -11.42 3.56
N GLY A 26 -2.75 -11.09 4.01
CA GLY A 26 -1.75 -10.41 3.22
C GLY A 26 -1.06 -11.35 2.26
N GLU A 27 -0.62 -10.78 1.14
CA GLU A 27 0.18 -11.48 0.15
C GLU A 27 1.50 -10.73 -0.06
N ALA A 28 2.56 -11.50 -0.24
CA ALA A 28 3.86 -10.98 -0.61
C ALA A 28 3.86 -10.61 -2.10
N VAL A 29 4.41 -9.44 -2.41
CA VAL A 29 4.75 -9.09 -3.79
C VAL A 29 6.03 -9.84 -4.18
N ASP A 30 6.08 -10.46 -5.36
CA ASP A 30 7.29 -11.12 -5.86
C ASP A 30 8.38 -10.08 -6.15
N SER A 31 9.35 -10.00 -5.25
CA SER A 31 10.44 -9.02 -5.30
C SER A 31 11.34 -9.16 -6.51
N SER A 32 11.41 -10.36 -7.12
CA SER A 32 12.20 -10.56 -8.35
C SER A 32 11.61 -9.84 -9.56
N THR A 33 10.34 -9.42 -9.48
CA THR A 33 9.62 -8.71 -10.53
C THR A 33 9.55 -7.20 -10.32
N ILE A 34 10.03 -6.70 -9.18
CA ILE A 34 9.97 -5.28 -8.84
C ILE A 34 11.05 -4.52 -9.61
N ILE A 35 10.61 -3.47 -10.30
CA ILE A 35 11.43 -2.55 -11.09
C ILE A 35 11.25 -1.16 -10.49
N GLN A 36 12.35 -0.48 -10.26
CA GLN A 36 12.35 0.94 -9.90
C GLN A 36 12.54 1.76 -11.17
N GLU A 37 11.61 2.66 -11.45
CA GLU A 37 11.69 3.49 -12.64
C GLU A 37 11.14 4.90 -12.43
N THR A 38 11.47 5.79 -13.36
CA THR A 38 10.99 7.17 -13.33
C THR A 38 9.78 7.33 -14.23
N ILE A 39 8.62 7.68 -13.66
CA ILE A 39 7.39 7.98 -14.40
C ILE A 39 6.93 9.39 -14.04
N ALA A 40 6.68 10.23 -15.05
CA ALA A 40 6.29 11.64 -14.85
C ALA A 40 7.20 12.43 -13.89
N GLY A 41 8.50 12.12 -13.86
CA GLY A 41 9.48 12.77 -12.98
C GLY A 41 9.51 12.24 -11.54
N ARG A 42 8.73 11.21 -11.24
CA ARG A 42 8.64 10.53 -9.94
C ARG A 42 9.39 9.20 -9.97
N SER A 43 10.11 8.86 -8.91
CA SER A 43 10.59 7.48 -8.70
C SER A 43 9.42 6.60 -8.25
N VAL A 44 9.19 5.50 -8.96
CA VAL A 44 8.06 4.59 -8.75
C VAL A 44 8.60 3.16 -8.67
N ALA A 45 8.13 2.37 -7.70
CA ALA A 45 8.29 0.93 -7.74
C ALA A 45 7.08 0.29 -8.42
N VAL A 46 7.34 -0.57 -9.40
CA VAL A 46 6.30 -1.32 -10.12
C VAL A 46 6.68 -2.79 -10.21
N THR A 47 5.71 -3.70 -10.31
CA THR A 47 6.02 -5.10 -10.66
C THR A 47 5.68 -5.39 -12.10
N ASN A 48 6.54 -6.16 -12.75
CA ASN A 48 6.49 -6.43 -14.17
C ASN A 48 6.67 -5.15 -14.99
N ALA A 49 7.13 -5.26 -16.24
CA ALA A 49 7.12 -4.11 -17.11
C ALA A 49 5.66 -3.68 -17.34
N LEU A 50 5.30 -2.47 -16.90
CA LEU A 50 4.03 -1.86 -17.28
C LEU A 50 3.96 -1.77 -18.80
N THR A 51 2.79 -2.05 -19.37
CA THR A 51 2.49 -1.71 -20.76
C THR A 51 2.53 -0.19 -20.96
N GLU A 52 2.59 0.26 -22.21
CA GLU A 52 2.59 1.69 -22.52
C GLU A 52 1.35 2.41 -21.96
N ASP A 53 0.16 1.84 -22.18
CA ASP A 53 -1.10 2.36 -21.66
C ASP A 53 -1.14 2.40 -20.11
N GLU A 54 -0.60 1.38 -19.45
CA GLU A 54 -0.53 1.33 -17.98
C GLU A 54 0.44 2.37 -17.43
N ARG A 55 1.58 2.55 -18.10
CA ARG A 55 2.56 3.58 -17.75
C ARG A 55 2.00 4.98 -17.96
N GLU A 56 1.24 5.20 -19.03
CA GLU A 56 0.56 6.47 -19.28
C GLU A 56 -0.50 6.74 -18.20
N LEU A 57 -1.31 5.74 -17.83
CA LEU A 57 -2.26 5.85 -16.73
C LEU A 57 -1.57 6.23 -15.41
N VAL A 58 -0.45 5.58 -15.07
CA VAL A 58 0.34 5.93 -13.88
C VAL A 58 0.90 7.34 -13.97
N ALA A 59 1.39 7.75 -15.14
CA ALA A 59 1.91 9.11 -15.36
C ALA A 59 0.83 10.19 -15.16
N ASP A 60 -0.38 9.95 -15.69
CA ASP A 60 -1.50 10.87 -15.55
C ASP A 60 -2.01 10.94 -14.11
N ALA A 61 -2.11 9.80 -13.44
CA ALA A 61 -2.45 9.75 -12.03
C ALA A 61 -1.42 10.51 -11.17
N ILE A 62 -0.12 10.37 -11.43
CA ILE A 62 0.94 11.13 -10.74
C ILE A 62 0.76 12.64 -10.97
N ARG A 63 0.52 13.08 -12.21
CA ARG A 63 0.32 14.51 -12.51
C ARG A 63 -0.94 15.08 -11.85
N ALA A 64 -2.01 14.29 -11.80
CA ALA A 64 -3.29 14.72 -11.24
C ALA A 64 -3.30 14.77 -9.71
N THR A 65 -2.58 13.85 -9.07
CA THR A 65 -2.58 13.70 -7.61
C THR A 65 -1.42 14.41 -6.92
N ASP A 66 -0.34 14.72 -7.67
CA ASP A 66 0.91 15.27 -7.15
C ASP A 66 1.35 14.59 -5.85
N PRO A 67 1.71 13.28 -5.88
CA PRO A 67 2.02 12.52 -4.67
C PRO A 67 3.07 13.21 -3.80
N GLN A 68 3.07 13.02 -2.49
CA GLN A 68 4.03 13.67 -1.59
C GLN A 68 5.01 12.68 -0.98
N MET A 69 6.25 13.09 -0.75
CA MET A 69 7.22 12.24 -0.05
C MET A 69 6.72 11.97 1.37
N LYS A 70 6.91 10.74 1.88
CA LYS A 70 6.49 10.29 3.23
C LYS A 70 4.97 10.35 3.47
N ALA A 71 4.16 10.24 2.42
CA ALA A 71 2.69 10.25 2.50
C ALA A 71 2.06 9.01 1.85
N CYS A 72 2.61 7.83 2.09
CA CYS A 72 2.27 6.60 1.35
C CYS A 72 0.78 6.26 1.34
N PHE A 73 0.12 6.32 2.49
CA PHE A 73 -1.32 6.08 2.58
C PHE A 73 -2.14 7.09 1.78
N ALA A 74 -1.81 8.39 1.89
CA ALA A 74 -2.50 9.45 1.15
C ALA A 74 -2.31 9.27 -0.36
N ASN A 75 -1.06 9.03 -0.78
CA ASN A 75 -0.72 8.86 -2.19
C ASN A 75 -1.48 7.67 -2.79
N ALA A 76 -1.45 6.51 -2.12
CA ALA A 76 -2.15 5.33 -2.60
C ALA A 76 -3.68 5.53 -2.66
N LEU A 77 -4.29 6.20 -1.69
CA LEU A 77 -5.73 6.50 -1.74
C LEU A 77 -6.07 7.50 -2.85
N GLN A 78 -5.22 8.49 -3.08
CA GLN A 78 -5.43 9.46 -4.18
C GLN A 78 -5.33 8.78 -5.55
N MET A 79 -4.41 7.83 -5.71
CA MET A 79 -4.32 7.00 -6.92
C MET A 79 -5.58 6.14 -7.11
N TRP A 80 -6.05 5.47 -6.05
CA TRP A 80 -7.32 4.71 -6.05
C TRP A 80 -8.53 5.60 -6.41
N ALA A 81 -8.61 6.80 -5.84
CA ALA A 81 -9.69 7.74 -6.12
C ALA A 81 -9.63 8.33 -7.53
N TYR A 82 -8.44 8.35 -8.14
CA TYR A 82 -8.23 8.83 -9.51
C TYR A 82 -8.76 7.83 -10.55
N ASP A 83 -8.41 6.55 -10.42
CA ASP A 83 -8.89 5.49 -11.31
C ASP A 83 -9.12 4.16 -10.55
N SER A 84 -10.28 3.57 -10.77
CA SER A 84 -10.72 2.31 -10.14
C SER A 84 -9.81 1.10 -10.39
N ARG A 85 -8.93 1.16 -11.40
CA ARG A 85 -7.91 0.12 -11.67
C ARG A 85 -6.83 0.09 -10.59
N PHE A 86 -6.56 1.20 -9.91
CA PHE A 86 -5.66 1.23 -8.77
C PHE A 86 -6.36 0.67 -7.54
N LYS A 87 -6.00 -0.56 -7.12
CA LYS A 87 -6.53 -1.17 -5.90
C LYS A 87 -5.66 -0.82 -4.70
N TYR A 88 -6.26 -0.24 -3.67
CA TYR A 88 -5.53 0.13 -2.45
C TYR A 88 -5.07 -1.12 -1.69
N ALA A 89 -3.79 -1.14 -1.31
CA ALA A 89 -3.19 -2.17 -0.49
C ALA A 89 -2.37 -1.54 0.65
N GLU A 90 -2.33 -2.25 1.78
CA GLU A 90 -1.62 -1.79 2.97
C GLU A 90 -0.96 -2.96 3.70
N GLY A 91 0.22 -2.71 4.25
CA GLY A 91 0.94 -3.66 5.07
C GLY A 91 2.33 -3.15 5.39
N PHE A 92 3.34 -3.96 5.09
CA PHE A 92 4.72 -3.64 5.40
C PHE A 92 5.59 -3.64 4.15
N ALA A 93 6.53 -2.70 4.10
CA ALA A 93 7.54 -2.61 3.07
C ALA A 93 8.95 -2.53 3.68
N ALA A 94 9.94 -3.16 3.04
CA ALA A 94 11.31 -3.21 3.53
C ALA A 94 12.34 -2.97 2.42
N VAL A 95 13.47 -2.38 2.80
CA VAL A 95 14.66 -2.26 1.95
C VAL A 95 15.63 -3.37 2.38
N SER A 96 16.12 -4.14 1.42
CA SER A 96 16.95 -5.35 1.66
C SER A 96 18.28 -5.02 2.35
N ASP A 97 18.83 -3.84 2.06
CA ASP A 97 20.17 -3.44 2.46
C ASP A 97 20.22 -2.68 3.79
N LEU A 98 19.07 -2.52 4.47
CA LEU A 98 18.97 -1.74 5.69
C LEU A 98 18.39 -2.59 6.82
N ASP A 99 19.17 -2.77 7.90
CA ASP A 99 18.81 -3.55 9.10
C ASP A 99 17.79 -2.81 10.01
N ILE A 100 16.87 -2.06 9.39
CA ILE A 100 15.83 -1.24 10.05
C ILE A 100 14.47 -1.95 10.10
N GLY A 101 14.39 -3.19 9.62
CA GLY A 101 13.14 -3.95 9.55
C GLY A 101 12.18 -3.41 8.49
N ALA A 102 10.93 -3.89 8.53
CA ALA A 102 9.88 -3.41 7.65
C ALA A 102 9.09 -2.27 8.30
N ILE A 103 8.58 -1.36 7.49
CA ILE A 103 7.77 -0.22 7.93
C ILE A 103 6.34 -0.35 7.43
N GLU A 104 5.38 0.17 8.19
CA GLU A 104 4.00 0.29 7.72
C GLU A 104 3.94 1.15 6.46
N HIS A 105 3.23 0.67 5.44
CA HIS A 105 3.25 1.29 4.13
C HIS A 105 1.95 1.04 3.36
N GLY A 106 1.58 2.00 2.51
CA GLY A 106 0.44 1.91 1.61
C GLY A 106 0.86 2.06 0.15
N TRP A 107 0.30 1.24 -0.72
CA TRP A 107 0.58 1.22 -2.16
C TRP A 107 -0.68 0.87 -2.96
N CYS A 108 -0.56 0.84 -4.30
CA CYS A 108 -1.62 0.35 -5.17
C CYS A 108 -1.20 -0.94 -5.86
N LEU A 109 -2.18 -1.80 -6.15
CA LEU A 109 -2.08 -2.85 -7.16
C LEU A 109 -2.92 -2.45 -8.38
N LEU A 110 -2.27 -2.17 -9.50
CA LEU A 110 -2.94 -1.94 -10.77
C LEU A 110 -3.57 -3.24 -11.27
N ASP A 111 -4.86 -3.17 -11.59
CA ASP A 111 -5.72 -4.31 -11.93
C ASP A 111 -5.64 -5.45 -10.90
N GLY A 112 -5.36 -5.09 -9.64
CA GLY A 112 -5.29 -6.03 -8.52
C GLY A 112 -4.05 -6.92 -8.46
N SER A 113 -3.07 -6.76 -9.36
CA SER A 113 -1.89 -7.65 -9.40
C SER A 113 -0.54 -6.95 -9.53
N LYS A 114 -0.47 -5.78 -10.19
CA LYS A 114 0.80 -5.11 -10.43
C LYS A 114 1.04 -4.03 -9.38
N LEU A 115 2.09 -4.15 -8.57
CA LEU A 115 2.54 -3.09 -7.69
C LEU A 115 2.67 -1.77 -8.45
N VAL A 116 2.18 -0.70 -7.83
CA VAL A 116 2.44 0.69 -8.17
C VAL A 116 2.60 1.45 -6.86
N ASP A 117 3.83 1.83 -6.53
CA ASP A 117 4.15 2.69 -5.39
C ASP A 117 4.86 3.97 -5.85
N VAL A 118 4.16 5.09 -5.67
CA VAL A 118 4.58 6.43 -6.08
C VAL A 118 5.23 7.24 -4.96
N THR A 119 5.46 6.64 -3.79
CA THR A 119 5.98 7.34 -2.60
C THR A 119 7.48 7.18 -2.48
N GLN A 120 7.94 5.94 -2.41
CA GLN A 120 9.34 5.59 -2.30
C GLN A 120 9.49 4.12 -2.67
N PRO A 121 10.44 3.75 -3.54
CA PRO A 121 10.64 2.35 -3.88
C PRO A 121 11.28 1.57 -2.72
N PHE A 122 10.63 0.46 -2.35
CA PHE A 122 11.15 -0.62 -1.50
C PHE A 122 11.43 -1.89 -2.32
N ASP A 123 12.13 -2.84 -1.73
CA ASP A 123 12.49 -4.11 -2.37
C ASP A 123 11.52 -5.25 -2.03
N HIS A 124 10.91 -5.17 -0.85
CA HIS A 124 10.00 -6.18 -0.33
C HIS A 124 8.70 -5.53 0.10
N TYR A 125 7.56 -6.11 -0.30
CA TYR A 125 6.23 -5.70 0.15
C TYR A 125 5.46 -6.94 0.58
N HIS A 126 4.69 -6.80 1.64
CA HIS A 126 3.71 -7.78 2.09
C HIS A 126 2.52 -7.06 2.70
N GLY A 127 1.33 -7.25 2.16
CA GLY A 127 0.13 -6.58 2.67
C GLY A 127 -1.16 -7.10 2.10
N ALA A 128 -2.27 -6.59 2.62
CA ALA A 128 -3.61 -6.97 2.21
C ALA A 128 -4.24 -5.90 1.31
N VAL A 129 -4.98 -6.35 0.30
CA VAL A 129 -5.79 -5.48 -0.56
C VAL A 129 -7.10 -5.19 0.13
N ILE A 130 -7.50 -3.92 0.16
CA ILE A 130 -8.80 -3.51 0.68
C ILE A 130 -9.73 -3.33 -0.52
N THR A 131 -10.80 -4.13 -0.56
CA THR A 131 -11.70 -4.22 -1.73
C THR A 131 -13.07 -3.58 -1.50
N ASP A 132 -13.38 -3.15 -0.28
CA ASP A 132 -14.65 -2.51 0.05
C ASP A 132 -14.60 -1.01 -0.30
N ASP A 133 -15.14 -0.65 -1.45
CA ASP A 133 -15.13 0.72 -1.98
C ASP A 133 -15.78 1.74 -1.02
N GLU A 134 -16.83 1.36 -0.28
CA GLU A 134 -17.46 2.26 0.69
C GLU A 134 -16.51 2.57 1.86
N THR A 135 -15.76 1.56 2.30
CA THR A 135 -14.72 1.73 3.32
C THR A 135 -13.61 2.65 2.81
N LEU A 136 -13.11 2.40 1.60
CA LEU A 136 -12.05 3.21 1.00
C LEU A 136 -12.50 4.65 0.79
N GLN A 137 -13.75 4.88 0.35
CA GLN A 137 -14.31 6.21 0.18
C GLN A 137 -14.35 6.98 1.51
N ARG A 138 -14.87 6.36 2.57
CA ARG A 138 -14.91 6.97 3.92
C ARG A 138 -13.50 7.27 4.43
N TYR A 139 -12.57 6.37 4.19
CA TYR A 139 -11.18 6.53 4.60
C TYR A 139 -10.46 7.64 3.83
N TYR A 140 -10.69 7.74 2.51
CA TYR A 140 -10.20 8.82 1.67
C TYR A 140 -10.74 10.19 2.12
N GLU A 141 -12.05 10.29 2.35
CA GLU A 141 -12.69 11.53 2.85
C GLU A 141 -12.12 11.95 4.21
N TYR A 142 -11.99 11.00 5.14
CA TYR A 142 -11.39 11.26 6.45
C TYR A 142 -9.93 11.73 6.31
N GLY A 143 -9.15 11.06 5.45
CA GLY A 143 -7.76 11.38 5.18
C GLY A 143 -7.55 12.79 4.62
N ARG A 144 -8.50 13.30 3.83
CA ARG A 144 -8.49 14.68 3.33
C ARG A 144 -8.74 15.72 4.42
N GLU A 145 -9.57 15.41 5.42
CA GLU A 145 -9.92 16.34 6.49
C GLU A 145 -8.86 16.40 7.60
N ARG A 146 -8.22 15.26 7.92
CA ARG A 146 -7.42 15.11 9.15
C ARG A 146 -6.01 14.53 8.92
N GLY A 147 -5.63 14.27 7.67
CA GLY A 147 -4.41 13.56 7.31
C GLY A 147 -4.66 12.06 7.17
N SER A 148 -3.93 11.42 6.25
CA SER A 148 -4.04 9.98 6.00
C SER A 148 -3.03 9.22 6.87
N TRP A 149 -3.53 8.19 7.54
CA TRP A 149 -2.77 7.30 8.42
C TRP A 149 -3.19 5.90 8.12
N GLY A 150 -2.24 4.97 8.05
CA GLY A 150 -2.53 3.58 7.76
C GLY A 150 -3.75 3.05 8.52
N ILE A 151 -4.66 2.41 7.78
CA ILE A 151 -5.76 1.63 8.37
C ILE A 151 -5.16 0.61 9.33
N VAL A 152 -4.04 0.04 8.91
CA VAL A 152 -3.31 -0.98 9.62
C VAL A 152 -2.62 -0.39 10.83
N GLY A 153 -2.03 0.82 10.77
CA GLY A 153 -1.26 1.39 11.87
C GLY A 153 -2.04 2.17 12.93
N ASN A 154 -3.24 2.69 12.60
CA ASN A 154 -3.91 3.68 13.45
C ASN A 154 -5.20 3.16 14.11
N HIS A 155 -5.07 2.11 14.91
CA HIS A 155 -6.19 1.36 15.53
C HIS A 155 -6.62 1.86 16.93
N LEU A 156 -6.05 2.95 17.45
CA LEU A 156 -6.35 3.48 18.80
C LEU A 156 -7.62 4.35 18.85
N ASN A 157 -8.74 3.82 18.34
CA ASN A 157 -10.14 4.30 18.43
C ASN A 157 -10.73 5.06 17.24
N GLN A 158 -9.98 5.41 16.20
CA GLN A 158 -10.49 6.31 15.14
C GLN A 158 -11.26 5.62 14.00
N PHE A 159 -11.04 4.32 13.76
CA PHE A 159 -11.66 3.57 12.65
C PHE A 159 -12.53 2.38 13.10
N GLN A 160 -13.40 2.59 14.08
CA GLN A 160 -14.30 1.54 14.60
C GLN A 160 -15.21 0.92 13.52
N PHE A 161 -15.49 1.63 12.43
CA PHE A 161 -16.26 1.07 11.30
C PHE A 161 -15.51 -0.04 10.55
N LEU A 162 -14.17 0.00 10.51
CA LEU A 162 -13.35 -1.04 9.89
C LEU A 162 -13.36 -2.33 10.72
N ARG A 163 -13.32 -2.18 12.04
CA ARG A 163 -13.56 -3.26 13.01
C ARG A 163 -14.89 -3.95 12.75
N ASN A 164 -15.98 -3.19 12.62
CA ASN A 164 -17.32 -3.76 12.39
C ASN A 164 -17.45 -4.52 11.05
N ARG A 165 -16.52 -4.35 10.11
CA ARG A 165 -16.49 -5.06 8.81
C ARG A 165 -15.46 -6.19 8.74
N GLY A 166 -14.78 -6.51 9.86
CA GLY A 166 -13.85 -7.65 9.96
C GLY A 166 -12.39 -7.33 9.66
N TYR A 167 -12.05 -6.09 9.29
CA TYR A 167 -10.67 -5.71 8.95
C TYR A 167 -9.72 -5.61 10.16
N ALA A 168 -10.24 -5.74 11.38
CA ALA A 168 -9.47 -5.66 12.62
C ALA A 168 -9.98 -6.60 13.73
N TYR A 169 -10.76 -7.64 13.36
CA TYR A 169 -11.20 -8.69 14.29
C TYR A 169 -10.93 -10.08 13.72
N GLY A 170 -10.03 -10.79 14.42
CA GLY A 170 -10.12 -12.22 14.71
C GLY A 170 -10.21 -12.38 16.22
#